data_AF-A0A9E6AYF5-F1
#
_entry.id   AF-A0A9E6AYF5-F1
#
_cell.length_a   1.000
_cell.length_b   1.000
_cell.length_c   1.000
_cell.angle_alpha   90.00
_cell.angle_beta   90.00
_cell.angle_gamma   90.00
#
_symmetry.space_group_name_H-M   'P 1'
#
loop_
_entity.id
_entity.type
_entity.pdbx_description
1 polymer ?
#
loop_
_entity_poly.entity_id
_entity_poly.type
_entity_poly.pdbx_seq_one_letter_code
_entity_poly.pdbx_strand_id
1 'polypeptide(L)'
;MNFAINWNLATVNDRQMLYEVVQKLRSTNVKYSWDYVFREALGVKTKLGIDTEKNFKKGLLSRTKCASIYRWLCKDHIESAREYDVLFFKGKPQALSWLNLLSEHGKFRNIDVPVLNGHSFALNTRKSKEPMSKRVIKRFEDFCFEVDAPLNGQLLILEEYAGHWNILPLYDDITTQELVSGKQWVPNINGNPDPLEEEVDMGKHRYAFFIAGDDDFADAISCLPKDGMIAPNLLNDFATAIGELKTEWHLLRINVIFED
;
A
#
# COMPACT_ATOMS: atom_id res chain seq x y z
N MET A 1 -4.17 0.56 -9.81
CA MET A 1 -3.88 1.87 -9.19
C MET A 1 -4.74 1.97 -7.95
N ASN A 2 -4.13 1.98 -6.76
CA ASN A 2 -4.86 2.03 -5.51
C ASN A 2 -5.25 3.48 -5.20
N PHE A 3 -6.54 3.71 -4.96
CA PHE A 3 -7.13 5.03 -4.71
C PHE A 3 -6.84 5.44 -3.25
N ALA A 4 -5.71 6.14 -3.04
CA ALA A 4 -5.21 6.49 -1.71
C ALA A 4 -6.17 7.36 -0.85
N ILE A 5 -7.17 7.98 -1.47
CA ILE A 5 -8.11 8.88 -0.79
C ILE A 5 -9.31 8.09 -0.26
N ASN A 6 -9.47 8.06 1.08
CA ASN A 6 -10.68 7.57 1.72
C ASN A 6 -11.82 8.60 1.58
N TRP A 7 -12.58 8.46 0.49
CA TRP A 7 -13.69 9.37 0.17
C TRP A 7 -14.81 9.38 1.19
N ASN A 8 -14.97 8.35 2.04
CA ASN A 8 -15.98 8.33 3.09
C ASN A 8 -15.73 9.39 4.17
N LEU A 9 -14.46 9.75 4.37
CA LEU A 9 -14.01 10.77 5.32
C LEU A 9 -13.80 12.14 4.68
N ALA A 10 -13.95 12.27 3.36
CA ALA A 10 -13.73 13.53 2.67
C ALA A 10 -14.63 14.64 3.22
N THR A 11 -14.02 15.78 3.54
CA THR A 11 -14.67 16.97 4.06
C THR A 11 -15.35 17.77 2.94
N VAL A 12 -16.01 18.88 3.28
CA VAL A 12 -16.52 19.83 2.28
C VAL A 12 -15.37 20.46 1.51
N ASN A 13 -14.31 20.88 2.20
CA ASN A 13 -13.13 21.51 1.60
C ASN A 13 -12.43 20.56 0.61
N ASP A 14 -12.29 19.29 0.98
CA ASP A 14 -11.70 18.26 0.11
C ASP A 14 -12.41 18.13 -1.24
N ARG A 15 -13.74 18.22 -1.20
CA ARG A 15 -14.59 18.12 -2.38
C ARG A 15 -14.55 19.42 -3.21
N GLN A 16 -14.35 20.58 -2.57
CA GLN A 16 -14.13 21.86 -3.26
C GLN A 16 -12.78 21.86 -4.00
N MET A 17 -11.72 21.34 -3.36
CA MET A 17 -10.41 21.20 -4.02
C MET A 17 -10.50 20.29 -5.27
N LEU A 18 -11.31 19.21 -5.21
CA LEU A 18 -11.52 18.36 -6.38
C LEU A 18 -12.21 19.14 -7.50
N TYR A 19 -13.21 19.96 -7.15
CA TYR A 19 -13.87 20.83 -8.11
C TYR A 19 -12.89 21.79 -8.78
N GLU A 20 -11.99 22.41 -8.03
CA GLU A 20 -10.99 23.35 -8.58
C GLU A 20 -10.07 22.69 -9.60
N VAL A 21 -9.58 21.49 -9.29
CA VAL A 21 -8.75 20.71 -10.21
C VAL A 21 -9.50 20.35 -11.48
N VAL A 22 -10.75 19.87 -11.35
CA VAL A 22 -11.58 19.56 -12.51
C VAL A 22 -11.88 20.84 -13.31
N GLN A 23 -12.14 21.97 -12.66
CA GLN A 23 -12.37 23.25 -13.31
C GLN A 23 -11.13 23.71 -14.12
N LYS A 24 -9.92 23.49 -13.59
CA LYS A 24 -8.66 23.80 -14.28
C LYS A 24 -8.40 22.88 -15.47
N LEU A 25 -8.69 21.59 -15.32
CA LEU A 25 -8.64 20.63 -16.44
C LEU A 25 -9.60 21.07 -17.56
N ARG A 26 -10.80 21.51 -17.20
CA ARG A 26 -11.80 22.01 -18.16
C ARG A 26 -11.39 23.32 -18.84
N SER A 27 -10.80 24.25 -18.10
CA SER A 27 -10.39 25.54 -18.69
C SER A 27 -9.24 25.40 -19.67
N THR A 28 -8.40 24.37 -19.52
CA THR A 28 -7.30 24.06 -20.43
C THR A 28 -7.71 23.16 -21.60
N ASN A 29 -8.92 22.58 -21.57
CA ASN A 29 -9.41 21.69 -22.62
C ASN A 29 -10.87 22.00 -23.01
N VAL A 30 -11.03 22.68 -24.15
CA VAL A 30 -12.32 23.15 -24.69
C VAL A 30 -13.36 22.04 -24.86
N LYS A 31 -12.94 20.77 -24.98
CA LYS A 31 -13.86 19.63 -25.14
C LYS A 31 -14.57 19.22 -23.85
N TYR A 32 -14.07 19.64 -22.68
CA TYR A 32 -14.58 19.18 -21.38
C TYR A 32 -15.65 20.12 -20.83
N SER A 33 -16.88 19.99 -21.32
CA SER A 33 -18.05 20.56 -20.64
C SER A 33 -18.31 19.85 -19.31
N TRP A 34 -19.06 20.48 -18.39
CA TRP A 34 -19.45 19.80 -17.16
C TRP A 34 -20.30 18.55 -17.41
N ASP A 35 -21.16 18.61 -18.42
CA ASP A 35 -21.96 17.46 -18.84
C ASP A 35 -21.08 16.30 -19.31
N TYR A 36 -20.04 16.59 -20.11
CA TYR A 36 -19.05 15.60 -20.52
C TYR A 36 -18.35 14.98 -19.31
N VAL A 37 -17.82 15.81 -18.40
CA VAL A 37 -17.10 15.33 -17.22
C VAL A 37 -17.99 14.43 -16.36
N PHE A 38 -19.22 14.85 -16.06
CA PHE A 38 -20.10 14.04 -15.24
C PHE A 38 -20.52 12.74 -15.93
N ARG A 39 -20.73 12.76 -17.24
CA ARG A 39 -21.07 11.57 -18.02
C ARG A 39 -19.95 10.56 -18.04
N GLU A 40 -18.73 11.00 -18.30
CA GLU A 40 -17.55 10.12 -18.32
C GLU A 40 -17.21 9.59 -16.93
N ALA A 41 -17.26 10.45 -15.92
CA ALA A 41 -16.90 10.07 -14.55
C ALA A 41 -17.95 9.21 -13.83
N LEU A 42 -19.23 9.49 -14.03
CA LEU A 42 -20.32 8.84 -13.30
C LEU A 42 -21.06 7.80 -14.14
N GLY A 43 -20.78 7.74 -15.44
CA GLY A 43 -21.46 6.87 -16.39
C GLY A 43 -22.79 7.43 -16.90
N VAL A 44 -23.14 7.05 -18.13
CA VAL A 44 -24.31 7.55 -18.90
C VAL A 44 -25.65 7.32 -18.19
N LYS A 45 -25.75 6.32 -17.31
CA LYS A 45 -26.99 5.97 -16.59
C LYS A 45 -27.20 6.79 -15.32
N THR A 46 -26.23 7.59 -14.89
CA THR A 46 -26.35 8.36 -13.65
C THR A 46 -27.23 9.58 -13.85
N LYS A 47 -28.38 9.62 -13.15
CA LYS A 47 -29.23 10.81 -13.12
C LYS A 47 -28.51 11.94 -12.38
N LEU A 48 -28.22 13.03 -13.10
CA LEU A 48 -27.73 14.27 -12.52
C LEU A 48 -28.91 15.04 -11.93
N GLY A 49 -28.74 15.58 -10.73
CA GLY A 49 -29.73 16.45 -10.13
C GLY A 49 -29.65 17.86 -10.73
N ILE A 50 -30.69 18.65 -10.50
CA ILE A 50 -30.65 20.10 -10.72
C ILE A 50 -29.47 20.68 -9.90
N ASP A 51 -28.74 21.64 -10.46
CA ASP A 51 -27.62 22.31 -9.79
C ASP A 51 -26.41 21.41 -9.42
N THR A 52 -26.20 20.27 -10.10
CA THR A 52 -25.06 19.36 -9.79
C THR A 52 -23.71 20.08 -9.79
N GLU A 53 -23.44 20.94 -10.78
CA GLU A 53 -22.21 21.75 -10.82
C GLU A 53 -22.10 22.68 -9.60
N LYS A 54 -23.16 23.43 -9.30
CA LYS A 54 -23.18 24.40 -8.20
C LYS A 54 -22.99 23.70 -6.86
N ASN A 55 -23.54 22.49 -6.70
CA ASN A 55 -23.31 21.65 -5.53
C ASN A 55 -21.87 21.14 -5.48
N PHE A 56 -21.27 20.79 -6.62
CA PHE A 56 -19.87 20.39 -6.67
C PHE A 56 -18.93 21.56 -6.31
N LYS A 57 -19.16 22.74 -6.87
CA LYS A 57 -18.44 23.98 -6.52
C LYS A 57 -18.48 24.29 -5.03
N LYS A 58 -19.60 24.02 -4.37
CA LYS A 58 -19.78 24.22 -2.93
C LYS A 58 -19.24 23.07 -2.07
N GLY A 59 -18.73 21.98 -2.67
CA GLY A 59 -18.31 20.77 -1.95
C GLY A 59 -19.47 19.97 -1.37
N LEU A 60 -20.69 20.17 -1.86
CA LEU A 60 -21.92 19.49 -1.42
C LEU A 60 -22.24 18.25 -2.27
N LEU A 61 -21.49 18.00 -3.34
CA LEU A 61 -21.63 16.78 -4.11
C LEU A 61 -21.33 15.55 -3.23
N SER A 62 -22.13 14.49 -3.37
CA SER A 62 -21.97 13.28 -2.55
C SER A 62 -20.57 12.69 -2.69
N ARG A 63 -20.01 12.18 -1.59
CA ARG A 63 -18.69 11.52 -1.54
C ARG A 63 -18.51 10.44 -2.59
N THR A 64 -19.53 9.61 -2.83
CA THR A 64 -19.51 8.56 -3.87
C THR A 64 -19.32 9.10 -5.28
N LYS A 65 -19.95 10.25 -5.60
CA LYS A 65 -19.78 10.93 -6.90
C LYS A 65 -18.39 11.55 -7.01
N CYS A 66 -17.90 12.20 -5.95
CA CYS A 66 -16.54 12.75 -5.92
C CYS A 66 -15.48 11.64 -6.09
N ALA A 67 -15.66 10.50 -5.42
CA ALA A 67 -14.82 9.32 -5.59
C ALA A 67 -14.76 8.90 -7.06
N SER A 68 -15.91 8.79 -7.71
CA SER A 68 -16.01 8.38 -9.12
C SER A 68 -15.34 9.38 -10.07
N ILE A 69 -15.50 10.69 -9.83
CA ILE A 69 -14.79 11.76 -10.56
C ILE A 69 -13.28 11.64 -10.38
N TYR A 70 -12.81 11.41 -9.15
CA TYR A 70 -11.39 11.20 -8.90
C TYR A 70 -10.86 9.94 -9.59
N ARG A 71 -11.60 8.82 -9.58
CA ARG A 71 -11.19 7.61 -10.32
C ARG A 71 -11.03 7.87 -11.81
N TRP A 72 -11.94 8.65 -12.38
CA TRP A 72 -11.86 9.09 -13.77
C TRP A 72 -10.62 9.95 -14.03
N LEU A 73 -10.29 10.90 -13.15
CA LEU A 73 -9.04 11.65 -13.24
C LEU A 73 -7.82 10.73 -13.18
N CYS A 74 -7.75 9.77 -12.25
CA CYS A 74 -6.62 8.85 -12.16
C CYS A 74 -6.43 8.02 -13.43
N LYS A 75 -7.53 7.66 -14.10
CA LYS A 75 -7.52 6.82 -15.30
C LYS A 75 -7.08 7.59 -16.53
N ASP A 76 -7.69 8.76 -16.77
CA ASP A 76 -7.60 9.45 -18.06
C ASP A 76 -6.84 10.79 -17.97
N HIS A 77 -6.64 11.34 -16.77
CA HIS A 77 -6.08 12.68 -16.51
C HIS A 77 -5.10 12.69 -15.33
N ILE A 78 -4.07 11.84 -15.40
CA ILE A 78 -3.17 11.56 -14.27
C ILE A 78 -2.49 12.81 -13.69
N GLU A 79 -2.14 13.80 -14.51
CA GLU A 79 -1.51 15.04 -14.01
C GLU A 79 -2.48 15.89 -13.18
N SER A 80 -3.77 15.92 -13.54
CA SER A 80 -4.80 16.55 -12.74
C SER A 80 -5.05 15.77 -11.45
N ALA A 81 -5.04 14.44 -11.50
CA ALA A 81 -5.13 13.62 -10.29
C ALA A 81 -3.98 13.92 -9.32
N ARG A 82 -2.74 14.05 -9.82
CA ARG A 82 -1.58 14.42 -9.01
C ARG A 82 -1.69 15.82 -8.40
N GLU A 83 -2.17 16.79 -9.16
CA GLU A 83 -2.43 18.13 -8.64
C GLU A 83 -3.46 18.10 -7.50
N TYR A 84 -4.52 17.31 -7.67
CA TYR A 84 -5.49 17.09 -6.60
C TYR A 84 -4.88 16.42 -5.39
N ASP A 85 -4.07 15.38 -5.57
CA ASP A 85 -3.40 14.70 -4.46
C ASP A 85 -2.54 15.70 -3.67
N VAL A 86 -1.71 16.49 -4.35
CA VAL A 86 -0.90 17.54 -3.69
C VAL A 86 -1.76 18.51 -2.89
N LEU A 87 -2.88 18.99 -3.45
CA LEU A 87 -3.77 19.91 -2.76
C LEU A 87 -4.52 19.25 -1.60
N PHE A 88 -5.05 18.05 -1.81
CA PHE A 88 -5.80 17.27 -0.83
C PHE A 88 -4.95 16.94 0.40
N PHE A 89 -3.65 16.72 0.20
CA PHE A 89 -2.69 16.46 1.28
C PHE A 89 -1.96 17.71 1.78
N LYS A 90 -2.11 18.89 1.15
CA LYS A 90 -1.48 20.13 1.60
C LYS A 90 -2.08 20.59 2.94
N GLY A 91 -1.27 20.57 4.00
CA GLY A 91 -1.67 21.00 5.34
C GLY A 91 -2.45 19.95 6.15
N LYS A 92 -2.65 18.75 5.60
CA LYS A 92 -2.95 17.57 6.41
C LYS A 92 -1.60 16.95 6.81
N PRO A 93 -1.45 16.38 8.03
CA PRO A 93 -0.34 15.46 8.28
C PRO A 93 -0.37 14.45 7.13
N GLN A 94 0.75 14.34 6.44
CA GLN A 94 0.85 13.84 5.08
C GLN A 94 0.26 12.41 5.02
N ALA A 95 -1.01 12.26 4.63
CA ALA A 95 -1.66 10.97 4.43
C ALA A 95 -1.21 10.29 3.11
N LEU A 96 0.08 10.41 2.84
CA LEU A 96 0.90 9.66 1.89
C LEU A 96 2.09 9.00 2.61
N SER A 97 2.14 9.04 3.96
CA SER A 97 3.25 8.51 4.74
C SER A 97 3.54 7.05 4.41
N TRP A 98 2.53 6.19 4.25
CA TRP A 98 2.76 4.77 3.96
C TRP A 98 3.44 4.52 2.61
N LEU A 99 2.88 5.03 1.51
CA LEU A 99 3.45 4.80 0.18
C LEU A 99 4.79 5.53 -0.01
N ASN A 100 4.93 6.73 0.57
CA ASN A 100 6.19 7.46 0.56
C ASN A 100 7.27 6.70 1.31
N LEU A 101 6.97 6.23 2.53
CA LEU A 101 7.87 5.39 3.33
C LEU A 101 8.35 4.17 2.53
N LEU A 102 7.41 3.43 1.90
CA LEU A 102 7.74 2.28 1.05
C LEU A 102 8.62 2.63 -0.17
N SER A 103 8.46 3.84 -0.73
CA SER A 103 9.17 4.26 -1.93
C SER A 103 10.55 4.88 -1.62
N GLU A 104 10.67 5.62 -0.53
CA GLU A 104 11.86 6.36 -0.14
C GLU A 104 12.82 5.47 0.66
N HIS A 105 12.29 4.58 1.49
CA HIS A 105 13.08 3.76 2.40
C HIS A 105 13.12 2.27 2.03
N GLY A 106 12.21 1.82 1.16
CA GLY A 106 12.09 0.42 0.77
C GLY A 106 13.27 -0.09 -0.06
N LYS A 107 14.05 -1.01 0.51
CA LYS A 107 15.19 -1.65 -0.16
C LYS A 107 14.80 -3.05 -0.66
N PHE A 108 14.99 -3.32 -1.96
CA PHE A 108 14.74 -4.63 -2.58
C PHE A 108 15.95 -5.59 -2.56
N ARG A 109 16.93 -5.30 -1.72
CA ARG A 109 18.13 -6.11 -1.51
C ARG A 109 18.08 -6.69 -0.10
N ASN A 110 18.89 -7.72 0.16
CA ASN A 110 19.05 -8.34 1.48
C ASN A 110 17.85 -9.21 1.93
N ILE A 111 16.98 -9.59 1.00
CA ILE A 111 15.92 -10.59 1.21
C ILE A 111 15.87 -11.52 0.00
N ASP A 112 15.73 -12.82 0.27
CA ASP A 112 15.43 -13.86 -0.72
C ASP A 112 14.34 -14.81 -0.20
N VAL A 113 13.70 -15.56 -1.10
CA VAL A 113 12.66 -16.56 -0.75
C VAL A 113 13.03 -17.92 -1.34
N PRO A 114 13.76 -18.76 -0.59
CA PRO A 114 14.02 -20.13 -1.00
C PRO A 114 12.89 -21.06 -0.58
N VAL A 115 12.66 -22.05 -1.43
CA VAL A 115 11.76 -23.19 -1.17
C VAL A 115 12.54 -24.25 -0.40
N LEU A 116 11.90 -24.86 0.60
CA LEU A 116 12.54 -25.89 1.43
C LEU A 116 12.45 -27.30 0.82
N ASN A 117 11.43 -27.60 0.00
CA ASN A 117 11.11 -28.96 -0.46
C ASN A 117 11.01 -29.17 -2.00
N GLY A 118 11.48 -28.24 -2.85
CA GLY A 118 11.20 -28.24 -4.31
C GLY A 118 12.39 -28.06 -5.26
N HIS A 119 12.32 -28.68 -6.45
CA HIS A 119 13.27 -28.50 -7.55
C HIS A 119 12.98 -27.19 -8.33
N SER A 120 14.00 -26.35 -8.49
CA SER A 120 13.83 -25.03 -9.09
C SER A 120 13.80 -25.03 -10.61
N PHE A 121 12.77 -24.41 -11.21
CA PHE A 121 12.79 -24.02 -12.61
C PHE A 121 12.48 -22.52 -12.70
N ALA A 122 13.46 -21.70 -13.07
CA ALA A 122 13.26 -20.28 -13.33
C ALA A 122 13.08 -20.05 -14.84
N LEU A 123 11.93 -19.54 -15.26
CA LEU A 123 11.71 -19.04 -16.62
C LEU A 123 11.22 -17.59 -16.59
N ASN A 124 12.01 -16.72 -17.22
CA ASN A 124 11.72 -15.36 -17.70
C ASN A 124 11.09 -14.34 -16.74
N THR A 125 11.91 -13.38 -16.29
CA THR A 125 11.49 -12.19 -15.54
C THR A 125 10.71 -11.19 -16.41
N ARG A 126 9.49 -10.84 -15.98
CA ARG A 126 8.67 -9.78 -16.60
C ARG A 126 9.24 -8.38 -16.29
N LYS A 127 8.95 -7.45 -17.20
CA LYS A 127 9.32 -6.02 -17.17
C LYS A 127 8.52 -5.20 -16.14
N SER A 128 8.40 -5.69 -14.90
CA SER A 128 7.88 -4.93 -13.75
C SER A 128 8.91 -3.88 -13.33
N LYS A 129 8.46 -2.69 -12.92
CA LYS A 129 9.34 -1.62 -12.40
C LYS A 129 9.91 -1.91 -11.00
N GLU A 130 9.27 -2.81 -10.26
CA GLU A 130 9.79 -3.30 -8.97
C GLU A 130 10.37 -4.71 -9.15
N PRO A 131 11.52 -5.01 -8.50
CA PRO A 131 12.10 -6.35 -8.50
C PRO A 131 11.08 -7.38 -8.01
N MET A 132 11.02 -8.51 -8.72
CA MET A 132 10.33 -9.71 -8.27
C MET A 132 11.36 -10.64 -7.64
N SER A 133 10.92 -11.48 -6.71
CA SER A 133 11.65 -12.69 -6.36
C SER A 133 12.03 -13.41 -7.65
N LYS A 134 13.23 -13.99 -7.68
CA LYS A 134 13.70 -14.75 -8.82
C LYS A 134 12.87 -16.02 -9.05
N ARG A 135 11.98 -16.37 -8.13
CA ARG A 135 11.19 -17.59 -8.13
C ARG A 135 9.70 -17.34 -7.92
N VAL A 136 8.92 -18.24 -8.49
CA VAL A 136 7.49 -18.43 -8.25
C VAL A 136 7.38 -19.55 -7.22
N ILE A 137 6.51 -19.36 -6.23
CA ILE A 137 6.20 -20.36 -5.20
C ILE A 137 4.91 -21.05 -5.60
N LYS A 138 4.85 -22.37 -5.51
CA LYS A 138 3.61 -23.09 -5.78
C LYS A 138 2.69 -23.08 -4.58
N ARG A 139 1.41 -23.25 -4.84
CA ARG A 139 0.42 -23.51 -3.79
C ARG A 139 0.84 -24.74 -2.97
N PHE A 140 0.67 -24.66 -1.65
CA PHE A 140 1.10 -25.71 -0.71
C PHE A 140 2.62 -25.98 -0.67
N GLU A 141 3.44 -25.07 -1.20
CA GLU A 141 4.89 -25.21 -1.15
C GLU A 141 5.49 -24.44 0.02
N ASP A 142 6.14 -25.17 0.93
CA ASP A 142 6.83 -24.60 2.09
C ASP A 142 7.88 -23.56 1.69
N PHE A 143 7.77 -22.38 2.30
CA PHE A 143 8.75 -21.31 2.12
C PHE A 143 9.08 -20.56 3.41
N CYS A 144 10.30 -20.03 3.47
CA CYS A 144 10.70 -19.02 4.45
C CYS A 144 11.35 -17.85 3.70
N PHE A 145 11.53 -16.74 4.40
CA PHE A 145 12.37 -15.63 3.96
C PHE A 145 13.79 -15.81 4.51
N GLU A 146 14.80 -15.69 3.64
CA GLU A 146 16.18 -15.44 4.10
C GLU A 146 16.36 -13.93 4.20
N VAL A 147 16.42 -13.41 5.44
CA VAL A 147 16.59 -11.99 5.73
C VAL A 147 18.03 -11.75 6.16
N ASP A 148 18.73 -10.84 5.47
CA ASP A 148 20.05 -10.34 5.87
C ASP A 148 19.87 -9.03 6.65
N ALA A 149 19.74 -9.19 7.97
CA ALA A 149 19.37 -8.14 8.91
C ALA A 149 20.53 -7.15 9.14
N PRO A 150 20.34 -5.84 8.91
CA PRO A 150 21.41 -4.85 9.06
C PRO A 150 21.73 -4.51 10.52
N LEU A 151 20.83 -4.84 11.45
CA LEU A 151 20.96 -4.57 12.88
C LEU A 151 20.24 -5.65 13.71
N ASN A 152 20.58 -5.74 14.99
CA ASN A 152 19.83 -6.52 15.97
C ASN A 152 18.56 -5.76 16.36
N GLY A 153 17.42 -6.42 16.44
CA GLY A 153 16.17 -5.78 16.87
C GLY A 153 14.94 -6.63 16.56
N GLN A 154 13.78 -6.00 16.51
CA GLN A 154 12.52 -6.66 16.18
C GLN A 154 12.17 -6.51 14.70
N LEU A 155 11.57 -7.56 14.15
CA LEU A 155 11.00 -7.61 12.82
C LEU A 155 9.47 -7.62 12.88
N LEU A 156 8.84 -6.77 12.09
CA LEU A 156 7.43 -6.88 11.68
C LEU A 156 7.37 -7.12 10.16
N ILE A 157 6.56 -8.07 9.72
CA ILE A 157 6.28 -8.28 8.29
C ILE A 157 4.84 -7.84 8.00
N LEU A 158 4.69 -6.94 7.04
CA LEU A 158 3.41 -6.60 6.43
C LEU A 158 3.35 -7.22 5.04
N GLU A 159 2.21 -7.83 4.74
CA GLU A 159 1.90 -8.43 3.45
C GLU A 159 0.80 -7.64 2.76
N GLU A 160 1.00 -7.38 1.47
CA GLU A 160 -0.03 -6.86 0.58
C GLU A 160 -0.48 -7.92 -0.41
N TYR A 161 -1.78 -8.13 -0.43
CA TYR A 161 -2.47 -8.95 -1.41
C TYR A 161 -3.76 -8.24 -1.86
N ALA A 162 -4.04 -8.31 -3.17
CA ALA A 162 -5.23 -7.73 -3.79
C ALA A 162 -5.53 -6.26 -3.41
N GLY A 163 -4.52 -5.44 -3.13
CA GLY A 163 -4.67 -4.04 -2.75
C GLY A 163 -4.73 -3.76 -1.25
N HIS A 164 -4.72 -4.80 -0.41
CA HIS A 164 -4.92 -4.71 1.03
C HIS A 164 -3.68 -5.17 1.79
N TRP A 165 -3.32 -4.44 2.84
CA TRP A 165 -2.21 -4.80 3.72
C TRP A 165 -2.72 -5.50 4.97
N ASN A 166 -2.04 -6.56 5.38
CA ASN A 166 -2.24 -7.31 6.62
C ASN A 166 -0.90 -7.45 7.33
N ILE A 167 -0.93 -7.70 8.64
CA ILE A 167 0.24 -8.24 9.32
C ILE A 167 0.37 -9.70 8.90
N LEU A 168 1.59 -10.14 8.55
CA LEU A 168 1.87 -11.55 8.35
C LEU A 168 2.16 -12.18 9.72
N PRO A 169 1.32 -13.10 10.22
CA PRO A 169 1.60 -13.82 11.45
C PRO A 169 2.86 -14.67 11.27
N LEU A 170 3.77 -14.65 12.25
CA LEU A 170 5.00 -15.43 12.20
C LEU A 170 4.86 -16.77 12.92
N TYR A 171 4.07 -16.80 13.99
CA TYR A 171 3.73 -18.01 14.74
C TYR A 171 2.49 -17.74 15.61
N ASP A 172 1.43 -18.56 15.52
CA ASP A 172 0.15 -18.30 16.21
C ASP A 172 -0.29 -16.82 16.09
N ASP A 173 -0.53 -16.12 17.21
CA ASP A 173 -0.90 -14.69 17.28
C ASP A 173 0.33 -13.75 17.41
N ILE A 174 1.54 -14.27 17.17
CA ILE A 174 2.79 -13.52 17.27
C ILE A 174 3.09 -12.83 15.94
N THR A 175 3.14 -11.50 16.00
CA THR A 175 3.30 -10.61 14.84
C THR A 175 4.73 -10.10 14.66
N THR A 176 5.60 -10.34 15.63
CA THR A 176 7.00 -9.89 15.59
C THR A 176 7.97 -10.99 15.97
N GLN A 177 9.20 -10.91 15.45
CA GLN A 177 10.27 -11.83 15.78
C GLN A 177 11.57 -11.07 15.99
N GLU A 178 12.35 -11.47 16.99
CA GLU A 178 13.70 -10.93 17.19
C GLU A 178 14.64 -11.37 16.05
N LEU A 179 15.47 -10.44 15.61
CA LEU A 179 16.53 -10.63 14.63
C LEU A 179 17.88 -10.31 15.27
N VAL A 180 18.87 -11.10 14.88
CA VAL A 180 20.28 -10.80 15.06
C VAL A 180 20.82 -10.34 13.71
N SER A 181 21.74 -9.39 13.72
CA SER A 181 22.38 -8.88 12.51
C SER A 181 23.06 -10.01 11.73
N GLY A 182 22.87 -9.99 10.40
CA GLY A 182 23.30 -11.01 9.48
C GLY A 182 22.15 -11.83 8.91
N LYS A 183 22.49 -12.92 8.22
CA LYS A 183 21.53 -13.79 7.54
C LYS A 183 20.84 -14.73 8.50
N GLN A 184 19.51 -14.75 8.43
CA GLN A 184 18.69 -15.70 9.17
C GLN A 184 17.37 -16.00 8.46
N TRP A 185 16.77 -17.13 8.84
CA TRP A 185 15.45 -17.55 8.38
C TRP A 185 14.35 -16.80 9.10
N VAL A 186 13.26 -16.50 8.40
CA VAL A 186 12.02 -15.97 8.98
C VAL A 186 10.80 -16.60 8.27
N PRO A 187 9.81 -17.14 8.99
CA PRO A 187 9.82 -17.37 10.43
C PRO A 187 10.91 -18.38 10.84
N ASN A 188 11.36 -18.30 12.09
CA ASN A 188 12.21 -19.33 12.67
C ASN A 188 11.86 -19.58 14.15
N ILE A 189 12.03 -20.82 14.58
CA ILE A 189 11.94 -21.23 15.98
C ILE A 189 13.35 -21.65 16.43
N ASN A 190 13.93 -20.87 17.36
CA ASN A 190 15.28 -21.12 17.89
C ASN A 190 16.35 -21.26 16.77
N GLY A 191 16.26 -20.43 15.72
CA GLY A 191 17.17 -20.42 14.59
C GLY A 191 16.88 -21.46 13.50
N ASN A 192 15.92 -22.37 13.71
CA ASN A 192 15.49 -23.32 12.69
C ASN A 192 14.33 -22.75 11.87
N PRO A 193 14.34 -22.84 10.53
CA PRO A 193 13.23 -22.40 9.70
C PRO A 193 11.91 -23.02 10.15
N ASP A 194 10.88 -22.19 10.24
CA ASP A 194 9.50 -22.62 10.47
C ASP A 194 8.66 -22.15 9.26
N PRO A 195 8.34 -23.06 8.33
CA PRO A 195 7.83 -22.67 7.02
C PRO A 195 6.43 -22.08 7.07
N LEU A 196 6.22 -21.12 6.18
CA LEU A 196 4.91 -20.62 5.78
C LEU A 196 4.39 -21.43 4.59
N GLU A 197 3.07 -21.47 4.47
CA GLU A 197 2.37 -22.06 3.34
C GLU A 197 1.30 -21.08 2.84
N GLU A 198 1.18 -20.92 1.52
CA GLU A 198 0.08 -20.18 0.91
C GLU A 198 -0.95 -21.17 0.36
N GLU A 199 -2.12 -21.21 1.01
CA GLU A 199 -3.18 -22.17 0.74
C GLU A 199 -4.29 -21.62 -0.15
N VAL A 200 -4.49 -20.30 -0.19
CA VAL A 200 -5.74 -19.68 -0.66
C VAL A 200 -5.50 -18.61 -1.70
N ASP A 201 -4.56 -17.72 -1.45
CA ASP A 201 -4.39 -16.47 -2.17
C ASP A 201 -3.28 -16.59 -3.22
N MET A 202 -3.70 -16.65 -4.48
CA MET A 202 -2.81 -16.84 -5.63
C MET A 202 -2.48 -15.51 -6.30
N GLY A 203 -1.29 -15.44 -6.91
CA GLY A 203 -0.85 -14.30 -7.69
C GLY A 203 0.22 -13.48 -6.99
N LYS A 204 0.20 -12.16 -7.19
CA LYS A 204 1.29 -11.29 -6.73
C LYS A 204 1.04 -10.82 -5.29
N HIS A 205 1.99 -11.13 -4.41
CA HIS A 205 2.07 -10.65 -3.04
C HIS A 205 3.25 -9.68 -2.91
N ARG A 206 3.12 -8.68 -2.04
CA ARG A 206 4.22 -7.76 -1.73
C ARG A 206 4.45 -7.73 -0.24
N TYR A 207 5.69 -7.94 0.18
CA TYR A 207 6.06 -7.95 1.58
C TYR A 207 6.93 -6.75 1.91
N ALA A 208 6.71 -6.20 3.10
CA ALA A 208 7.46 -5.10 3.69
C ALA A 208 7.94 -5.53 5.09
N PHE A 209 9.26 -5.53 5.27
CA PHE A 209 9.93 -6.00 6.49
C PHE A 209 10.47 -4.78 7.23
N PHE A 210 9.91 -4.49 8.40
CA PHE A 210 10.34 -3.41 9.27
C PHE A 210 11.24 -3.97 10.35
N ILE A 211 12.49 -3.51 10.38
CA ILE A 211 13.50 -3.95 11.34
C ILE A 211 13.92 -2.73 12.15
N ALA A 212 13.71 -2.74 13.47
CA ALA A 212 14.08 -1.62 14.34
C ALA A 212 14.50 -2.12 15.73
N GLY A 213 15.23 -1.28 16.49
CA GLY A 213 15.56 -1.57 17.88
C GLY A 213 14.34 -1.52 18.82
N ASP A 214 14.43 -2.24 19.94
CA ASP A 214 13.27 -2.69 20.73
C ASP A 214 12.46 -1.59 21.43
N ASP A 215 13.11 -0.53 21.95
CA ASP A 215 12.50 0.36 22.94
C ASP A 215 11.35 1.23 22.39
N ASP A 216 11.43 1.70 21.14
CA ASP A 216 10.42 2.59 20.53
C ASP A 216 9.55 1.87 19.47
N PHE A 217 9.96 0.67 19.02
CA PHE A 217 9.28 -0.03 17.92
C PHE A 217 7.96 -0.68 18.35
N ALA A 218 7.90 -1.22 19.58
CA ALA A 218 6.69 -1.82 20.14
C ALA A 218 5.52 -0.81 20.21
N ASP A 219 5.82 0.45 20.55
CA ASP A 219 4.82 1.52 20.58
C ASP A 219 4.34 1.87 19.17
N ALA A 220 5.25 1.92 18.18
CA ALA A 220 4.89 2.20 16.80
C ALA A 220 3.94 1.14 16.21
N ILE A 221 4.18 -0.14 16.48
CA ILE A 221 3.35 -1.24 15.96
C ILE A 221 2.00 -1.37 16.69
N SER A 222 1.85 -0.79 17.88
CA SER A 222 0.63 -0.93 18.71
C SER A 222 -0.65 -0.41 18.07
N CYS A 223 -0.53 0.48 17.07
CA CYS A 223 -1.66 1.02 16.31
C CYS A 223 -2.22 0.05 15.25
N LEU A 224 -1.50 -1.02 14.94
CA LEU A 224 -1.88 -1.96 13.91
C LEU A 224 -2.80 -3.06 14.48
N PRO A 225 -3.86 -3.46 13.75
CA PRO A 225 -4.66 -4.61 14.13
C PRO A 225 -3.82 -5.88 14.00
N LYS A 226 -3.90 -6.77 15.00
CA LYS A 226 -3.23 -8.07 14.94
C LYS A 226 -3.81 -8.98 13.86
N ASP A 227 -5.11 -8.85 13.61
CA ASP A 227 -5.84 -9.67 12.67
C ASP A 227 -6.55 -8.83 11.59
N GLY A 228 -6.54 -9.39 10.38
CA GLY A 228 -7.28 -8.85 9.25
C GLY A 228 -6.68 -7.58 8.65
N MET A 229 -7.50 -6.95 7.81
CA MET A 229 -7.07 -5.85 6.96
C MET A 229 -6.72 -4.59 7.76
N ILE A 230 -5.51 -4.08 7.54
CA ILE A 230 -5.06 -2.81 8.09
C ILE A 230 -5.74 -1.68 7.30
N ALA A 231 -6.53 -0.87 8.00
CA ALA A 231 -7.18 0.28 7.39
C ALA A 231 -6.13 1.30 6.89
N PRO A 232 -6.35 1.97 5.75
CA PRO A 232 -5.37 2.90 5.18
C PRO A 232 -4.93 4.04 6.11
N ASN A 233 -5.79 4.48 7.03
CA ASN A 233 -5.41 5.47 8.04
C ASN A 233 -4.41 4.89 9.05
N LEU A 234 -4.60 3.64 9.50
CA LEU A 234 -3.68 2.99 10.43
C LEU A 234 -2.30 2.74 9.79
N LEU A 235 -2.25 2.41 8.49
CA LEU A 235 -0.98 2.35 7.75
C LEU A 235 -0.25 3.69 7.74
N ASN A 236 -1.00 4.80 7.65
CA ASN A 236 -0.42 6.13 7.66
C ASN A 236 0.05 6.55 9.06
N ASP A 237 -0.71 6.18 10.09
CA ASP A 237 -0.36 6.40 11.49
C ASP A 237 0.92 5.61 11.83
N PHE A 238 0.97 4.33 11.43
CA PHE A 238 2.16 3.49 11.54
C PHE A 238 3.37 4.08 10.82
N ALA A 239 3.21 4.51 9.57
CA ALA A 239 4.31 5.12 8.82
C ALA A 239 4.84 6.41 9.46
N THR A 240 3.95 7.19 10.09
CA THR A 240 4.34 8.38 10.85
C THR A 240 5.13 7.97 12.09
N ALA A 241 4.63 7.00 12.85
CA ALA A 241 5.31 6.48 14.03
C ALA A 241 6.71 5.93 13.70
N ILE A 242 6.85 5.17 12.60
CA ILE A 242 8.16 4.70 12.11
C ILE A 242 9.10 5.86 11.76
N GLY A 243 8.60 6.89 11.08
CA GLY A 243 9.39 8.07 10.73
C GLY A 243 9.85 8.90 11.94
N GLU A 244 9.16 8.79 13.07
CA GLU A 244 9.46 9.49 14.32
C GLU A 244 10.34 8.66 15.28
N LEU A 245 10.63 7.40 14.96
CA LEU A 245 11.53 6.56 15.76
C LEU A 245 12.89 7.24 15.91
N LYS A 246 13.40 7.26 17.15
CA LYS A 246 14.75 7.76 17.44
C LYS A 246 15.82 6.69 17.20
N THR A 247 15.41 5.43 17.25
CA THR A 247 16.27 4.27 16.98
C THR A 247 16.47 4.10 15.47
N GLU A 248 17.60 3.47 15.12
CA GLU A 248 17.84 3.09 13.73
C GLU A 248 16.81 2.02 13.31
N TRP A 249 16.24 2.21 12.12
CA TRP A 249 15.31 1.26 11.51
C TRP A 249 15.58 1.08 10.03
N HIS A 250 15.18 -0.07 9.50
CA HIS A 250 15.30 -0.43 8.08
C HIS A 250 13.99 -1.00 7.56
N LEU A 251 13.73 -0.71 6.29
CA LEU A 251 12.61 -1.24 5.54
C LEU A 251 13.13 -2.03 4.34
N LEU A 252 12.91 -3.34 4.35
CA LEU A 252 13.21 -4.23 3.23
C LEU A 252 11.92 -4.61 2.51
N ARG A 253 12.00 -4.90 1.21
CA ARG A 253 10.84 -5.22 0.37
C ARG A 253 11.14 -6.38 -0.56
N ILE A 254 10.16 -7.26 -0.75
CA ILE A 254 10.19 -8.27 -1.79
C ILE A 254 8.79 -8.47 -2.37
N ASN A 255 8.75 -8.83 -3.65
CA ASN A 255 7.51 -9.21 -4.31
C ASN A 255 7.59 -10.69 -4.67
N VAL A 256 6.56 -11.46 -4.33
CA VAL A 256 6.49 -12.91 -4.57
C VAL A 256 5.31 -13.21 -5.49
N ILE A 257 5.43 -14.24 -6.31
CA ILE A 257 4.30 -14.77 -7.11
C ILE A 257 3.98 -16.16 -6.56
N PHE A 258 2.71 -16.38 -6.25
CA PHE A 258 2.13 -17.68 -5.98
C PHE A 258 1.35 -18.18 -7.20
N GLU A 259 1.58 -19.42 -7.61
CA GLU A 259 0.88 -20.09 -8.72
C GLU A 259 0.40 -21.49 -8.28
N ASP A 260 -0.58 -22.05 -8.99
CA ASP A 260 -1.04 -23.43 -8.79
C ASP A 260 0.04 -24.48 -9.15
#